data_AF-A0A7C3GIE8-F1
#
_entry.id   AF-A0A7C3GIE8-F1
#
_cell.length_a   1.000
_cell.length_b   1.000
_cell.length_c   1.000
_cell.angle_alpha   90.00
_cell.angle_beta   90.00
_cell.angle_gamma   90.00
#
_symmetry.space_group_name_H-M   'P 1'
#
loop_
_entity.id
_entity.type
_entity.pdbx_description
1 polymer ?
#
loop_
_entity_poly.entity_id
_entity_poly.type
_entity_poly.pdbx_seq_one_letter_code
_entity_poly.pdbx_strand_id
1 'polypeptide(L)'
;MKFKNLFCKTNVILVFLFFFYSSISAQVTIDTLIQTDFSSGLPAGWTNVANNGNGQVWTFATNDATLDSDAYGAGNTQDASLTTSAFDVSAYGPSVKIYVQFTYQYREVSPSTATLEVFDGTSWVAVRSYNNNYPNYSNENIEVSTQLAGAANAKVRMTYTGEYSWWWIIDDFKILAKYTDTDRDGVADGDDADSDNDGIPDSIEGSCDSYSLTFQNYWALSEDPVTVSPSTPLVFGQTTVSLDRKDPQNILSFGADNTGIATQNSVLSYKIIQSSTTTDSTEHIFRFSKPVSNLVFGILDIDAGGNFTDHVVINGYAADTIYQLKPSDVSSGAYATFNIGQNSITGHTGTTDPNALSEITFPVLIDSVVFIYSNKDATPSAFQAIIFSTSFDFCDTRDTDGDRIPDYLDLDSDNDGIPDLVEIGGIDLDGDGRVDNITDADGDGLAATFDTDDTTDTVKISNLLAEGVDAKNSDTDTIPDYLDLDADNDGIADIVELGGIDADGDGRVDDLNALGDLINDVDMDGFTDKYDPDNNDTLGVDTGADWKPLVETDASGNLFNGETAVSQDT
;
A
#
# COMPACT_ATOMS: atom_id res chain seq x y z
N MET A 1 -68.66 20.34 3.60
CA MET A 1 -67.32 20.64 3.05
C MET A 1 -66.30 19.70 3.69
N LYS A 2 -65.20 19.37 3.01
CA LYS A 2 -64.34 18.23 3.38
C LYS A 2 -63.49 18.51 4.63
N PHE A 3 -63.39 17.51 5.52
CA PHE A 3 -62.30 17.41 6.48
C PHE A 3 -60.95 17.29 5.73
N LYS A 4 -59.90 17.94 6.23
CA LYS A 4 -58.51 17.68 5.85
C LYS A 4 -57.80 17.01 7.03
N ASN A 5 -57.13 15.89 6.77
CA ASN A 5 -56.38 15.17 7.77
C ASN A 5 -55.12 15.96 8.19
N LEU A 6 -54.81 15.93 9.48
CA LEU A 6 -53.46 16.15 9.98
C LEU A 6 -52.59 14.98 9.51
N PHE A 7 -51.48 15.27 8.85
CA PHE A 7 -50.30 14.40 8.84
C PHE A 7 -49.14 15.23 9.38
N CYS A 8 -48.76 14.95 10.63
CA CYS A 8 -47.50 15.44 11.17
C CYS A 8 -46.39 14.64 10.48
N LYS A 9 -45.48 15.30 9.76
CA LYS A 9 -44.23 14.67 9.34
C LYS A 9 -43.29 14.69 10.53
N THR A 10 -43.06 13.53 11.13
CA THR A 10 -41.91 13.33 12.02
C THR A 10 -40.66 13.43 11.16
N ASN A 11 -39.90 14.51 11.30
CA ASN A 11 -38.53 14.54 10.80
C ASN A 11 -37.70 13.64 11.72
N VAL A 12 -37.58 12.36 11.37
CA VAL A 12 -36.50 11.53 11.89
C VAL A 12 -35.24 12.04 11.20
N ILE A 13 -34.48 12.88 11.89
CA ILE A 13 -33.09 13.14 11.53
C ILE A 13 -32.36 11.84 11.86
N LEU A 14 -32.15 11.01 10.84
CA LEU A 14 -31.28 9.86 10.94
C LEU A 14 -29.85 10.41 10.87
N VAL A 15 -29.29 10.74 12.04
CA VAL A 15 -27.87 11.04 12.14
C VAL A 15 -27.15 9.72 11.90
N PHE A 16 -26.64 9.53 10.70
CA PHE A 16 -25.52 8.62 10.50
C PHE A 16 -24.32 9.28 11.20
N LEU A 17 -24.02 8.86 12.43
CA LEU A 17 -22.61 8.87 12.85
C LEU A 17 -21.92 7.87 11.94
N PHE A 18 -21.30 8.37 10.87
CA PHE A 18 -20.11 7.72 10.36
C PHE A 18 -19.04 8.00 11.42
N PHE A 19 -18.75 7.00 12.25
CA PHE A 19 -17.40 6.89 12.77
C PHE A 19 -16.54 6.59 11.54
N PHE A 20 -15.88 7.61 11.01
CA PHE A 20 -14.68 7.38 10.24
C PHE A 20 -13.64 6.94 11.26
N TYR A 21 -13.43 5.63 11.36
CA TYR A 21 -12.11 5.15 11.71
C TYR A 21 -11.33 5.23 10.41
N SER A 22 -10.43 6.23 10.32
CA SER A 22 -9.39 6.28 9.31
C SER A 22 -8.70 4.93 9.35
N SER A 23 -8.70 4.21 8.23
CA SER A 23 -7.81 3.07 8.09
C SER A 23 -6.52 3.66 7.55
N ILE A 24 -5.41 3.48 8.27
CA ILE A 24 -4.07 3.90 7.81
C ILE A 24 -3.93 3.54 6.34
N SER A 25 -3.76 4.59 5.55
CA SER A 25 -3.60 4.53 4.10
C SER A 25 -2.86 5.80 3.76
N ALA A 26 -1.55 5.78 4.05
CA ALA A 26 -0.59 6.82 3.71
C ALA A 26 -0.92 7.45 2.35
N GLN A 27 -0.88 8.78 2.30
CA GLN A 27 -1.63 9.55 1.31
C GLN A 27 -1.07 9.32 -0.10
N VAL A 28 -1.68 8.39 -0.85
CA VAL A 28 -1.22 8.06 -2.21
C VAL A 28 -1.34 9.27 -3.14
N THR A 29 -0.21 9.91 -3.40
CA THR A 29 -0.04 10.99 -4.37
C THR A 29 -0.31 10.46 -5.79
N ILE A 30 -1.06 11.23 -6.59
CA ILE A 30 -1.46 10.85 -7.96
C ILE A 30 -1.19 11.99 -8.93
N ASP A 31 -0.01 11.94 -9.53
CA ASP A 31 0.42 12.93 -10.51
C ASP A 31 -0.18 12.67 -11.89
N THR A 32 -0.89 13.66 -12.44
CA THR A 32 -1.59 13.52 -13.73
C THR A 32 -0.74 14.02 -14.89
N LEU A 33 0.11 13.14 -15.42
CA LEU A 33 1.04 13.44 -16.52
C LEU A 33 0.31 13.74 -17.84
N ILE A 34 -0.74 12.99 -18.16
CA ILE A 34 -1.62 13.22 -19.33
C ILE A 34 -3.06 12.86 -18.95
N GLN A 35 -4.03 13.68 -19.36
CA GLN A 35 -5.47 13.33 -19.31
C GLN A 35 -6.23 13.89 -20.52
N THR A 36 -7.15 13.11 -21.10
CA THR A 36 -8.05 13.54 -22.17
C THR A 36 -9.32 12.68 -22.25
N ASP A 37 -10.46 13.31 -22.56
CA ASP A 37 -11.76 12.70 -22.88
C ASP A 37 -12.10 12.79 -24.39
N PHE A 38 -11.12 13.19 -25.22
CA PHE A 38 -11.26 13.45 -26.66
C PHE A 38 -12.43 14.36 -27.11
N SER A 39 -13.16 15.01 -26.19
CA SER A 39 -14.36 15.81 -26.46
C SER A 39 -14.08 17.08 -27.27
N SER A 40 -12.81 17.51 -27.29
CA SER A 40 -12.29 18.64 -28.06
C SER A 40 -11.57 18.23 -29.36
N GLY A 41 -11.52 16.94 -29.68
CA GLY A 41 -10.82 16.38 -30.84
C GLY A 41 -9.45 15.80 -30.50
N LEU A 42 -8.52 15.85 -31.47
CA LEU A 42 -7.13 15.42 -31.26
C LEU A 42 -6.46 16.34 -30.21
N PRO A 43 -5.93 15.81 -29.09
CA PRO A 43 -5.31 16.63 -28.05
C PRO A 43 -4.06 17.37 -28.54
N ALA A 44 -3.70 18.47 -27.88
CA ALA A 44 -2.55 19.27 -28.25
C ALA A 44 -1.23 18.46 -28.13
N GLY A 45 -0.36 18.57 -29.13
CA GLY A 45 0.93 17.86 -29.17
C GLY A 45 0.86 16.38 -29.53
N TRP A 46 -0.33 15.77 -29.58
CA TRP A 46 -0.52 14.40 -30.04
C TRP A 46 -0.37 14.30 -31.57
N THR A 47 0.01 13.12 -32.06
CA THR A 47 0.10 12.82 -33.49
C THR A 47 -0.82 11.68 -33.88
N ASN A 48 -1.52 11.84 -35.00
CA ASN A 48 -2.44 10.85 -35.57
C ASN A 48 -2.02 10.55 -37.01
N VAL A 49 -1.51 9.35 -37.26
CA VAL A 49 -0.73 9.00 -38.46
C VAL A 49 -1.31 7.77 -39.15
N ALA A 50 -1.47 7.86 -40.47
CA ALA A 50 -1.69 6.69 -41.34
C ALA A 50 -0.31 6.15 -41.75
N ASN A 51 0.13 5.05 -41.16
CA ASN A 51 1.50 4.54 -41.29
C ASN A 51 1.84 4.10 -42.73
N ASN A 52 0.83 3.62 -43.46
CA ASN A 52 0.93 3.25 -44.87
C ASN A 52 0.70 4.44 -45.84
N GLY A 53 0.46 5.65 -45.33
CA GLY A 53 0.25 6.88 -46.11
C GLY A 53 -1.09 6.98 -46.85
N ASN A 54 -2.06 6.09 -46.60
CA ASN A 54 -3.35 6.10 -47.29
C ASN A 54 -4.35 7.19 -46.79
N GLY A 55 -4.00 7.89 -45.70
CA GLY A 55 -4.80 8.97 -45.10
C GLY A 55 -5.93 8.49 -44.18
N GLN A 56 -6.04 7.19 -43.93
CA GLN A 56 -7.00 6.63 -42.98
C GLN A 56 -6.43 6.73 -41.56
N VAL A 57 -7.08 7.48 -40.69
CA VAL A 57 -6.57 7.87 -39.37
C VAL A 57 -7.66 7.74 -38.30
N TRP A 58 -7.28 7.85 -37.03
CA TRP A 58 -8.23 7.92 -35.91
C TRP A 58 -9.14 9.14 -36.06
N THR A 59 -10.38 9.02 -35.61
CA THR A 59 -11.42 10.04 -35.70
C THR A 59 -11.94 10.42 -34.31
N PHE A 60 -12.46 11.64 -34.18
CA PHE A 60 -12.87 12.22 -32.89
C PHE A 60 -14.27 12.84 -32.96
N ALA A 61 -15.19 12.18 -33.69
CA ALA A 61 -16.50 12.73 -34.02
C ALA A 61 -17.58 12.48 -32.95
N THR A 62 -17.28 11.62 -31.98
CA THR A 62 -18.24 11.04 -31.02
C THR A 62 -17.89 11.34 -29.56
N ASN A 63 -16.94 12.27 -29.32
CA ASN A 63 -16.27 12.51 -28.05
C ASN A 63 -15.46 11.29 -27.55
N ASP A 64 -14.87 10.55 -28.47
CA ASP A 64 -14.00 9.41 -28.23
C ASP A 64 -12.90 9.40 -29.30
N ALA A 65 -11.83 8.63 -29.12
CA ALA A 65 -10.87 8.30 -30.16
C ALA A 65 -11.34 7.01 -30.86
N THR A 66 -12.03 7.14 -31.99
CA THR A 66 -12.56 6.01 -32.76
C THR A 66 -11.74 5.75 -34.02
N LEU A 67 -11.25 4.52 -34.18
CA LEU A 67 -10.75 3.99 -35.44
C LEU A 67 -11.69 2.89 -35.94
N ASP A 68 -12.36 3.14 -37.05
CA ASP A 68 -13.28 2.20 -37.71
C ASP A 68 -12.78 1.88 -39.12
N SER A 69 -12.35 0.63 -39.37
CA SER A 69 -11.82 0.24 -40.68
C SER A 69 -12.91 -0.05 -41.72
N ASP A 70 -14.16 -0.32 -41.30
CA ASP A 70 -15.24 -0.66 -42.24
C ASP A 70 -15.81 0.59 -42.94
N ALA A 71 -15.73 1.74 -42.28
CA ALA A 71 -16.05 3.07 -42.82
C ALA A 71 -15.27 3.42 -44.12
N TYR A 72 -14.09 2.83 -44.32
CA TYR A 72 -13.28 3.02 -45.53
C TYR A 72 -13.55 2.00 -46.65
N GLY A 73 -14.37 0.98 -46.38
CA GLY A 73 -14.83 -0.01 -47.36
C GLY A 73 -13.91 -1.21 -47.57
N ALA A 74 -14.50 -2.32 -48.01
CA ALA A 74 -13.83 -3.61 -48.15
C ALA A 74 -12.64 -3.59 -49.14
N GLY A 75 -11.52 -4.21 -48.73
CA GLY A 75 -10.30 -4.33 -49.53
C GLY A 75 -9.25 -3.23 -49.29
N ASN A 76 -9.45 -2.38 -48.27
CA ASN A 76 -8.43 -1.46 -47.79
C ASN A 76 -7.82 -1.99 -46.48
N THR A 77 -6.50 -1.83 -46.35
CA THR A 77 -5.77 -2.08 -45.10
C THR A 77 -5.69 -0.79 -44.29
N GLN A 78 -6.31 -0.80 -43.12
CA GLN A 78 -6.15 0.22 -42.10
C GLN A 78 -4.83 -0.04 -41.38
N ASP A 79 -3.96 0.97 -41.31
CA ASP A 79 -2.71 0.93 -40.55
C ASP A 79 -2.46 2.35 -40.00
N ALA A 80 -2.86 2.56 -38.75
CA ALA A 80 -2.85 3.88 -38.13
C ALA A 80 -2.44 3.85 -36.66
N SER A 81 -1.68 4.88 -36.29
CA SER A 81 -1.21 5.09 -34.93
C SER A 81 -1.69 6.44 -34.39
N LEU A 82 -2.27 6.42 -33.19
CA LEU A 82 -2.47 7.59 -32.36
C LEU A 82 -1.37 7.61 -31.31
N THR A 83 -0.72 8.75 -31.08
CA THR A 83 0.44 8.85 -30.18
C THR A 83 0.35 10.12 -29.36
N THR A 84 0.66 10.01 -28.08
CA THR A 84 0.62 11.11 -27.12
C THR A 84 1.65 12.20 -27.44
N SER A 85 1.49 13.36 -26.80
CA SER A 85 2.61 14.24 -26.52
C SER A 85 3.72 13.49 -25.75
N ALA A 86 4.94 14.03 -25.77
CA ALA A 86 5.96 13.58 -24.83
C ALA A 86 5.56 13.99 -23.40
N PHE A 87 5.91 13.15 -22.44
CA PHE A 87 5.89 13.44 -21.01
C PHE A 87 7.24 13.02 -20.41
N ASP A 88 7.55 13.55 -19.23
CA ASP A 88 8.79 13.27 -18.51
C ASP A 88 8.47 12.33 -17.33
N VAL A 89 9.30 11.31 -17.15
CA VAL A 89 9.32 10.44 -15.94
C VAL A 89 10.76 10.21 -15.47
N SER A 90 11.69 11.07 -15.86
CA SER A 90 13.11 10.97 -15.45
C SER A 90 13.40 11.58 -14.09
N ALA A 91 12.45 12.32 -13.52
CA ALA A 91 12.49 12.84 -12.16
C ALA A 91 11.91 11.89 -11.11
N TYR A 92 11.18 10.83 -11.51
CA TYR A 92 10.63 9.85 -10.57
C TYR A 92 11.60 8.70 -10.31
N GLY A 93 11.76 8.33 -9.05
CA GLY A 93 12.52 7.16 -8.63
C GLY A 93 11.85 5.81 -8.95
N PRO A 94 12.52 4.68 -8.65
CA PRO A 94 12.03 3.33 -8.97
C PRO A 94 10.79 2.87 -8.18
N SER A 95 10.47 3.47 -7.03
CA SER A 95 9.30 3.15 -6.23
C SER A 95 8.02 3.79 -6.79
N VAL A 96 8.13 4.85 -7.58
CA VAL A 96 6.99 5.44 -8.29
C VAL A 96 6.41 4.50 -9.36
N LYS A 97 5.08 4.36 -9.38
CA LYS A 97 4.35 3.47 -10.30
C LYS A 97 3.59 4.25 -11.37
N ILE A 98 3.98 4.07 -12.63
CA ILE A 98 3.39 4.75 -13.79
C ILE A 98 2.29 3.88 -14.39
N TYR A 99 1.07 4.41 -14.51
CA TYR A 99 -0.09 3.71 -15.07
C TYR A 99 -0.61 4.39 -16.34
N VAL A 100 -0.92 3.58 -17.36
CA VAL A 100 -1.75 3.97 -18.50
C VAL A 100 -3.17 3.45 -18.29
N GLN A 101 -4.15 4.35 -18.31
CA GLN A 101 -5.56 4.05 -18.10
C GLN A 101 -6.43 4.59 -19.23
N PHE A 102 -7.47 3.86 -19.61
CA PHE A 102 -8.51 4.32 -20.52
C PHE A 102 -9.72 3.39 -20.51
N THR A 103 -10.87 3.87 -20.96
CA THR A 103 -12.00 3.01 -21.35
C THR A 103 -11.86 2.62 -22.82
N TYR A 104 -12.29 1.42 -23.21
CA TYR A 104 -12.21 0.97 -24.59
C TYR A 104 -13.34 0.03 -25.03
N GLN A 105 -13.53 -0.04 -26.34
CA GLN A 105 -14.18 -1.17 -27.02
C GLN A 105 -13.28 -1.64 -28.16
N TYR A 106 -13.14 -2.96 -28.32
CA TYR A 106 -12.39 -3.54 -29.43
C TYR A 106 -13.16 -4.71 -30.03
N ARG A 107 -13.28 -4.75 -31.36
CA ARG A 107 -13.91 -5.88 -32.06
C ARG A 107 -13.19 -6.19 -33.36
N GLU A 108 -13.09 -7.47 -33.67
CA GLU A 108 -12.45 -8.02 -34.86
C GLU A 108 -13.31 -9.11 -35.51
N VAL A 109 -13.13 -9.28 -36.83
CA VAL A 109 -13.88 -10.23 -37.68
C VAL A 109 -12.95 -10.97 -38.68
N SER A 110 -11.79 -10.39 -38.93
CA SER A 110 -10.67 -10.85 -39.77
C SER A 110 -9.40 -10.51 -38.98
N PRO A 111 -8.23 -11.18 -39.17
CA PRO A 111 -7.04 -10.87 -38.38
C PRO A 111 -6.66 -9.38 -38.45
N SER A 112 -6.83 -8.71 -37.31
CA SER A 112 -6.34 -7.37 -37.01
C SER A 112 -5.46 -7.46 -35.76
N THR A 113 -4.63 -6.45 -35.55
CA THR A 113 -3.82 -6.28 -34.36
C THR A 113 -4.02 -4.87 -33.83
N ALA A 114 -4.55 -4.75 -32.62
CA ALA A 114 -4.52 -3.53 -31.84
C ALA A 114 -3.48 -3.68 -30.73
N THR A 115 -2.54 -2.75 -30.64
CA THR A 115 -1.44 -2.79 -29.67
C THR A 115 -1.26 -1.45 -28.97
N LEU A 116 -1.04 -1.52 -27.65
CA LEU A 116 -0.53 -0.41 -26.86
C LEU A 116 0.98 -0.55 -26.74
N GLU A 117 1.69 0.52 -27.07
CA GLU A 117 3.14 0.60 -27.04
C GLU A 117 3.57 1.82 -26.24
N VAL A 118 4.64 1.71 -25.45
CA VAL A 118 5.28 2.83 -24.76
C VAL A 118 6.66 3.10 -25.37
N PHE A 119 7.10 4.35 -25.34
CA PHE A 119 8.41 4.76 -25.84
C PHE A 119 9.34 5.01 -24.65
N ASP A 120 10.37 4.17 -24.49
CA ASP A 120 11.37 4.22 -23.41
C ASP A 120 12.39 5.37 -23.55
N GLY A 121 12.11 6.33 -24.44
CA GLY A 121 13.02 7.38 -24.87
C GLY A 121 13.98 7.00 -26.00
N THR A 122 14.17 5.71 -26.25
CA THR A 122 15.02 5.17 -27.32
C THR A 122 14.26 4.27 -28.31
N SER A 123 13.32 3.47 -27.83
CA SER A 123 12.66 2.37 -28.54
C SER A 123 11.18 2.27 -28.18
N TRP A 124 10.39 1.58 -29.01
CA TRP A 124 8.97 1.30 -28.73
C TRP A 124 8.83 -0.12 -28.18
N VAL A 125 8.23 -0.23 -27.00
CA VAL A 125 7.97 -1.48 -26.28
C VAL A 125 6.47 -1.75 -26.24
N ALA A 126 6.03 -2.90 -26.75
CA ALA A 126 4.63 -3.29 -26.71
C ALA A 126 4.25 -3.81 -25.31
N VAL A 127 3.28 -3.16 -24.66
CA VAL A 127 2.81 -3.50 -23.29
C VAL A 127 1.46 -4.22 -23.28
N ARG A 128 0.66 -4.08 -24.36
CA ARG A 128 -0.64 -4.77 -24.50
C ARG A 128 -0.92 -5.11 -25.96
N SER A 129 -1.59 -6.24 -26.19
CA SER A 129 -2.19 -6.62 -27.47
C SER A 129 -3.63 -7.06 -27.28
N TYR A 130 -4.53 -6.53 -28.10
CA TYR A 130 -5.96 -6.86 -28.10
C TYR A 130 -6.25 -7.86 -29.22
N ASN A 131 -6.50 -9.11 -28.83
CA ASN A 131 -6.68 -10.26 -29.73
C ASN A 131 -8.03 -10.98 -29.50
N ASN A 132 -8.95 -10.36 -28.74
CA ASN A 132 -10.22 -10.92 -28.32
C ASN A 132 -11.33 -9.87 -28.48
N ASN A 133 -12.57 -10.30 -28.70
CA ASN A 133 -13.70 -9.37 -28.86
C ASN A 133 -14.22 -8.81 -27.53
N TYR A 134 -14.11 -7.49 -27.34
CA TYR A 134 -14.66 -6.70 -26.24
C TYR A 134 -15.72 -5.71 -26.79
N PRO A 135 -16.94 -6.18 -27.13
CA PRO A 135 -17.98 -5.38 -27.77
C PRO A 135 -18.73 -4.42 -26.82
N ASN A 136 -18.39 -4.42 -25.53
CA ASN A 136 -18.92 -3.51 -24.52
C ASN A 136 -17.75 -2.71 -23.94
N TYR A 137 -18.03 -1.50 -23.43
CA TYR A 137 -17.02 -0.71 -22.73
C TYR A 137 -16.38 -1.51 -21.59
N SER A 138 -15.05 -1.55 -21.61
CA SER A 138 -14.19 -2.17 -20.62
C SER A 138 -13.14 -1.15 -20.19
N ASN A 139 -12.61 -1.28 -18.97
CA ASN A 139 -11.54 -0.42 -18.48
C ASN A 139 -10.20 -1.12 -18.69
N GLU A 140 -9.18 -0.36 -19.05
CA GLU A 140 -7.79 -0.79 -19.05
C GLU A 140 -7.02 -0.03 -17.96
N ASN A 141 -6.11 -0.73 -17.27
CA ASN A 141 -5.20 -0.16 -16.28
C ASN A 141 -3.90 -0.97 -16.35
N ILE A 142 -2.87 -0.43 -16.99
CA ILE A 142 -1.59 -1.11 -17.24
C ILE A 142 -0.49 -0.32 -16.53
N GLU A 143 0.21 -0.99 -15.63
CA GLU A 143 1.46 -0.48 -15.05
C GLU A 143 2.58 -0.58 -16.09
N VAL A 144 3.34 0.51 -16.26
CA VAL A 144 4.38 0.66 -17.31
C VAL A 144 5.70 1.23 -16.77
N SER A 145 5.85 1.34 -15.45
CA SER A 145 6.99 1.98 -14.77
C SER A 145 8.31 1.35 -15.20
N THR A 146 8.37 0.01 -15.17
CA THR A 146 9.56 -0.75 -15.58
C THR A 146 9.98 -0.56 -17.06
N GLN A 147 9.06 -0.18 -17.96
CA GLN A 147 9.38 0.11 -19.36
C GLN A 147 9.73 1.58 -19.61
N LEU A 148 9.44 2.48 -18.67
CA LEU A 148 9.61 3.92 -18.81
C LEU A 148 10.63 4.54 -17.83
N ALA A 149 11.19 3.76 -16.90
CA ALA A 149 12.17 4.22 -15.91
C ALA A 149 13.27 5.12 -16.52
N GLY A 150 13.40 6.34 -15.99
CA GLY A 150 14.38 7.33 -16.44
C GLY A 150 14.08 8.04 -17.78
N ALA A 151 12.90 7.84 -18.39
CA ALA A 151 12.60 8.37 -19.72
C ALA A 151 12.11 9.83 -19.73
N ALA A 152 13.01 10.78 -19.99
CA ALA A 152 12.72 12.23 -20.07
C ALA A 152 11.84 12.67 -21.26
N ASN A 153 11.41 11.74 -22.12
CA ASN A 153 10.66 12.01 -23.33
C ASN A 153 9.71 10.85 -23.70
N ALA A 154 9.20 10.18 -22.67
CA ALA A 154 8.28 9.07 -22.75
C ALA A 154 7.01 9.40 -23.56
N LYS A 155 6.45 8.39 -24.22
CA LYS A 155 5.22 8.49 -25.03
C LYS A 155 4.43 7.20 -24.97
N VAL A 156 3.13 7.29 -25.23
CA VAL A 156 2.27 6.13 -25.47
C VAL A 156 1.72 6.18 -26.89
N ARG A 157 1.61 5.01 -27.53
CA ARG A 157 1.08 4.84 -28.89
C ARG A 157 0.07 3.71 -28.93
N MET A 158 -1.07 3.99 -29.54
CA MET A 158 -2.11 3.04 -29.87
C MET A 158 -2.05 2.78 -31.38
N THR A 159 -1.55 1.60 -31.76
CA THR A 159 -1.40 1.20 -33.16
C THR A 159 -2.44 0.15 -33.50
N TYR A 160 -3.16 0.35 -34.61
CA TYR A 160 -4.08 -0.62 -35.17
C TYR A 160 -3.65 -0.96 -36.59
N THR A 161 -3.62 -2.25 -36.92
CA THR A 161 -3.45 -2.74 -38.27
C THR A 161 -4.51 -3.80 -38.58
N GLY A 162 -5.25 -3.67 -39.68
CA GLY A 162 -6.35 -4.61 -40.01
C GLY A 162 -6.99 -4.38 -41.37
N GLU A 163 -7.73 -5.38 -41.86
CA GLU A 163 -8.48 -5.31 -43.12
C GLU A 163 -9.94 -5.67 -42.90
N TYR A 164 -10.85 -4.69 -43.05
CA TYR A 164 -12.29 -4.87 -42.83
C TYR A 164 -12.61 -5.55 -41.48
N SER A 165 -11.77 -5.24 -40.50
CA SER A 165 -11.84 -5.65 -39.11
C SER A 165 -12.50 -4.51 -38.31
N TRP A 166 -13.26 -4.84 -37.28
CA TRP A 166 -14.12 -3.86 -36.62
C TRP A 166 -13.33 -2.84 -35.78
N TRP A 167 -14.09 -1.93 -35.17
CA TRP A 167 -13.57 -0.74 -34.51
C TRP A 167 -12.66 -1.01 -33.31
N TRP A 168 -11.76 -0.06 -33.08
CA TRP A 168 -11.19 0.21 -31.76
C TRP A 168 -11.63 1.62 -31.35
N ILE A 169 -12.29 1.72 -30.20
CA ILE A 169 -12.69 2.97 -29.55
C ILE A 169 -11.90 3.07 -28.25
N ILE A 170 -11.36 4.27 -27.97
CA ILE A 170 -10.65 4.61 -26.73
C ILE A 170 -11.21 5.93 -26.21
N ASP A 171 -11.47 6.01 -24.90
CA ASP A 171 -11.95 7.21 -24.22
C ASP A 171 -11.40 7.29 -22.78
N ASP A 172 -11.61 8.40 -22.07
CA ASP A 172 -11.11 8.66 -20.70
C ASP A 172 -9.60 8.37 -20.50
N PHE A 173 -8.77 8.69 -21.50
CA PHE A 173 -7.35 8.31 -21.51
C PHE A 173 -6.54 9.14 -20.50
N LYS A 174 -5.77 8.44 -19.66
CA LYS A 174 -4.88 9.01 -18.64
C LYS A 174 -3.52 8.32 -18.62
N ILE A 175 -2.50 9.09 -18.25
CA ILE A 175 -1.23 8.60 -17.73
C ILE A 175 -1.05 9.22 -16.36
N LEU A 176 -0.86 8.38 -15.36
CA LEU A 176 -0.73 8.77 -13.96
C LEU A 176 0.60 8.24 -13.41
N ALA A 177 1.34 9.06 -12.67
CA ALA A 177 2.29 8.56 -11.68
C ALA A 177 1.55 8.34 -10.35
N LYS A 178 1.98 7.35 -9.57
CA LYS A 178 1.41 7.01 -8.27
C LYS A 178 2.50 6.56 -7.32
N TYR A 179 2.52 7.14 -6.14
CA TYR A 179 3.49 6.87 -5.10
C TYR A 179 2.90 7.34 -3.76
N THR A 180 3.61 7.04 -2.68
CA THR A 180 3.44 7.68 -1.38
C THR A 180 4.67 8.56 -1.16
N ASP A 181 4.48 9.65 -0.43
CA ASP A 181 5.30 10.85 -0.35
C ASP A 181 4.82 11.52 0.95
N THR A 182 5.46 11.16 2.07
CA THR A 182 4.91 11.32 3.43
C THR A 182 5.28 12.66 4.06
N ASP A 183 6.37 13.28 3.64
CA ASP A 183 6.77 14.66 3.97
C ASP A 183 6.43 15.68 2.87
N ARG A 184 6.13 15.20 1.65
CA ARG A 184 5.77 16.00 0.46
C ARG A 184 6.93 16.84 -0.12
N ASP A 185 8.19 16.48 0.09
CA ASP A 185 9.31 17.18 -0.59
C ASP A 185 9.34 16.94 -2.11
N GLY A 186 8.72 15.83 -2.56
CA GLY A 186 8.60 15.42 -3.95
C GLY A 186 9.49 14.24 -4.37
N VAL A 187 10.22 13.64 -3.43
CA VAL A 187 10.74 12.27 -3.47
C VAL A 187 9.55 11.32 -3.18
N ALA A 188 9.75 10.16 -2.59
CA ALA A 188 8.72 9.14 -2.40
C ALA A 188 9.27 8.08 -1.45
N ASP A 189 8.58 7.73 -0.36
CA ASP A 189 9.14 6.96 0.79
C ASP A 189 10.04 5.77 0.37
N GLY A 190 9.64 4.98 -0.63
CA GLY A 190 10.41 3.81 -1.10
C GLY A 190 11.70 4.11 -1.88
N ASP A 191 11.96 5.37 -2.22
CA ASP A 191 13.16 5.91 -2.86
C ASP A 191 13.90 6.90 -1.93
N ASP A 192 13.23 7.32 -0.85
CA ASP A 192 13.61 8.34 0.13
C ASP A 192 14.74 7.91 1.06
N ALA A 193 15.27 8.88 1.80
CA ALA A 193 16.29 8.73 2.82
C ALA A 193 15.76 8.97 4.24
N ASP A 194 14.67 9.73 4.36
CA ASP A 194 14.19 10.41 5.58
C ASP A 194 12.71 10.73 5.31
N SER A 195 11.85 9.70 5.33
CA SER A 195 10.53 9.74 4.67
C SER A 195 9.49 10.67 5.32
N ASP A 196 9.72 11.07 6.57
CA ASP A 196 8.96 12.07 7.33
C ASP A 196 9.73 13.40 7.52
N ASN A 197 11.02 13.44 7.19
CA ASN A 197 11.84 14.66 7.19
C ASN A 197 11.98 15.26 8.59
N ASP A 198 12.19 14.41 9.59
CA ASP A 198 12.54 14.78 10.97
C ASP A 198 14.07 14.95 11.14
N GLY A 199 14.88 14.51 10.17
CA GLY A 199 16.34 14.58 10.17
C GLY A 199 17.05 13.32 10.70
N ILE A 200 16.30 12.29 11.07
CA ILE A 200 16.76 10.92 11.33
C ILE A 200 16.46 10.10 10.05
N PRO A 201 17.48 9.50 9.39
CA PRO A 201 17.22 8.83 8.13
C PRO A 201 16.82 7.36 8.33
N ASP A 202 15.65 6.94 7.81
CA ASP A 202 15.07 5.60 7.47
C ASP A 202 15.92 4.34 7.78
N SER A 203 17.21 4.44 7.51
CA SER A 203 18.28 3.51 7.86
C SER A 203 18.53 3.33 9.38
N ILE A 204 18.03 4.23 10.22
CA ILE A 204 18.21 4.26 11.68
C ILE A 204 16.92 3.90 12.41
N GLU A 205 15.80 4.50 12.03
CA GLU A 205 14.49 4.18 12.58
C GLU A 205 14.09 2.78 12.13
N GLY A 206 14.17 2.53 10.82
CA GLY A 206 14.10 1.19 10.25
C GLY A 206 12.93 1.03 9.28
N SER A 207 13.23 1.29 8.01
CA SER A 207 12.40 1.03 6.83
C SER A 207 11.83 -0.41 6.75
N CYS A 208 10.95 -0.63 5.77
CA CYS A 208 10.38 -1.96 5.44
C CYS A 208 11.47 -3.03 5.17
N ASP A 209 11.80 -3.80 6.20
CA ASP A 209 12.69 -4.93 6.12
C ASP A 209 11.88 -6.13 5.57
N SER A 210 12.04 -6.43 4.28
CA SER A 210 11.18 -7.39 3.56
C SER A 210 11.51 -8.85 3.89
N TYR A 211 10.65 -9.51 4.68
CA TYR A 211 10.80 -10.90 5.10
C TYR A 211 9.91 -11.87 4.29
N SER A 212 10.53 -12.93 3.76
CA SER A 212 9.81 -14.07 3.18
C SER A 212 9.75 -15.25 4.14
N LEU A 213 8.55 -15.53 4.64
CA LEU A 213 8.32 -16.56 5.63
C LEU A 213 7.92 -17.88 5.00
N THR A 214 8.90 -18.76 4.78
CA THR A 214 8.63 -20.10 4.23
C THR A 214 8.07 -21.05 5.29
N PHE A 215 7.12 -21.91 4.90
CA PHE A 215 6.56 -22.94 5.79
C PHE A 215 7.60 -24.00 6.22
N GLN A 216 8.78 -24.04 5.60
CA GLN A 216 9.91 -24.86 6.05
C GLN A 216 10.62 -24.27 7.28
N ASN A 217 10.53 -22.96 7.53
CA ASN A 217 11.21 -22.30 8.64
C ASN A 217 10.63 -22.74 10.00
N TYR A 218 9.32 -23.01 10.03
CA TYR A 218 8.57 -23.21 11.27
C TYR A 218 8.62 -24.64 11.82
N TRP A 219 8.54 -25.66 10.97
CA TRP A 219 8.24 -27.03 11.40
C TRP A 219 9.08 -28.08 10.68
N ALA A 220 9.51 -29.09 11.45
CA ALA A 220 10.07 -30.30 10.87
C ALA A 220 9.04 -30.94 9.92
N LEU A 221 9.52 -31.53 8.81
CA LEU A 221 8.76 -31.90 7.60
C LEU A 221 7.65 -32.97 7.79
N SER A 222 7.26 -33.28 9.03
CA SER A 222 6.34 -34.36 9.41
C SER A 222 5.46 -34.03 10.63
N GLU A 223 5.45 -32.79 11.13
CA GLU A 223 4.74 -32.42 12.36
C GLU A 223 3.66 -31.36 12.11
N ASP A 224 2.60 -31.33 12.95
CA ASP A 224 1.43 -30.47 12.75
C ASP A 224 1.61 -29.08 13.40
N PRO A 225 1.57 -27.99 12.63
CA PRO A 225 2.07 -26.68 13.03
C PRO A 225 1.59 -26.11 14.37
N VAL A 226 0.32 -26.39 14.71
CA VAL A 226 -0.35 -25.80 15.88
C VAL A 226 -0.23 -26.71 17.12
N THR A 227 0.09 -27.99 16.94
CA THR A 227 0.25 -28.94 18.06
C THR A 227 1.70 -29.21 18.42
N VAL A 228 2.63 -29.00 17.49
CA VAL A 228 4.04 -28.75 17.79
C VAL A 228 4.30 -27.25 17.79
N SER A 229 4.08 -26.59 18.92
CA SER A 229 4.78 -25.33 19.16
C SER A 229 6.28 -25.61 19.02
N PRO A 230 7.02 -24.99 18.08
CA PRO A 230 8.43 -24.75 18.35
C PRO A 230 8.46 -23.97 19.66
N SER A 231 9.26 -24.40 20.64
CA SER A 231 9.34 -23.74 21.96
C SER A 231 10.10 -22.41 21.93
N THR A 232 10.08 -21.78 20.76
CA THR A 232 10.77 -20.60 20.27
C THR A 232 9.90 -20.10 19.11
N PRO A 233 9.20 -18.95 19.25
CA PRO A 233 8.57 -18.29 18.11
C PRO A 233 9.60 -18.09 16.99
N LEU A 234 9.16 -18.07 15.73
CA LEU A 234 10.03 -17.61 14.67
C LEU A 234 10.11 -16.10 14.75
N VAL A 235 11.34 -15.59 14.81
CA VAL A 235 11.67 -14.17 14.89
C VAL A 235 12.14 -13.72 13.50
N PHE A 236 11.55 -12.63 12.99
CA PHE A 236 11.87 -11.94 11.74
C PHE A 236 12.01 -10.47 12.09
N GLY A 237 13.22 -9.92 12.00
CA GLY A 237 13.54 -8.64 12.65
C GLY A 237 13.16 -8.68 14.13
N GLN A 238 12.17 -7.88 14.50
CA GLN A 238 11.56 -7.78 15.83
C GLN A 238 10.20 -8.50 15.90
N THR A 239 9.53 -8.73 14.77
CA THR A 239 8.27 -9.48 14.71
C THR A 239 8.46 -10.97 14.99
N THR A 240 7.57 -11.53 15.81
CA THR A 240 7.37 -12.97 15.92
C THR A 240 6.04 -13.40 15.33
N VAL A 241 6.04 -14.49 14.57
CA VAL A 241 4.82 -14.98 13.90
C VAL A 241 4.39 -16.33 14.46
N SER A 242 3.09 -16.49 14.69
CA SER A 242 2.49 -17.72 15.22
C SER A 242 1.26 -18.14 14.43
N LEU A 243 0.97 -19.46 14.44
CA LEU A 243 -0.17 -20.06 13.75
C LEU A 243 -1.05 -20.82 14.76
N ASP A 244 -2.33 -20.45 14.82
CA ASP A 244 -3.37 -21.05 15.65
C ASP A 244 -4.55 -21.54 14.79
N ARG A 245 -5.47 -22.35 15.36
CA ARG A 245 -6.66 -22.86 14.68
C ARG A 245 -7.87 -22.99 15.58
N LYS A 246 -9.06 -22.73 15.01
CA LYS A 246 -10.34 -23.14 15.58
C LYS A 246 -10.97 -24.28 14.80
N ASP A 247 -11.77 -25.07 15.52
CA ASP A 247 -12.50 -26.24 15.02
C ASP A 247 -11.65 -27.35 14.35
N PRO A 248 -10.48 -27.72 14.92
CA PRO A 248 -9.55 -28.69 14.32
C PRO A 248 -10.14 -30.10 14.14
N GLN A 249 -11.25 -30.44 14.82
CA GLN A 249 -11.95 -31.71 14.64
C GLN A 249 -12.51 -31.94 13.23
N ASN A 250 -12.64 -30.87 12.43
CA ASN A 250 -13.12 -30.93 11.05
C ASN A 250 -12.00 -31.32 10.06
N ILE A 251 -10.74 -31.18 10.48
CA ILE A 251 -9.55 -31.55 9.71
C ILE A 251 -9.31 -33.07 9.81
N LEU A 252 -9.04 -33.69 8.67
CA LEU A 252 -8.87 -35.13 8.54
C LEU A 252 -7.40 -35.56 8.34
N SER A 253 -6.49 -34.65 7.93
CA SER A 253 -5.11 -35.00 7.57
C SER A 253 -4.13 -33.81 7.52
N PHE A 254 -2.88 -34.04 7.96
CA PHE A 254 -1.63 -33.25 7.75
C PHE A 254 -0.41 -34.23 7.75
N GLY A 255 0.74 -34.06 7.09
CA GLY A 255 1.01 -33.75 5.66
C GLY A 255 1.80 -34.87 4.90
N ALA A 256 1.50 -35.12 3.61
CA ALA A 256 2.02 -36.04 2.55
C ALA A 256 1.06 -37.15 2.01
N ASP A 257 1.11 -38.40 2.49
CA ASP A 257 0.59 -39.61 1.81
C ASP A 257 -0.53 -40.35 2.59
N ASN A 258 -1.79 -39.86 2.54
CA ASN A 258 -2.75 -39.93 3.68
C ASN A 258 -2.29 -39.15 4.90
N THR A 259 -1.41 -38.20 4.63
CA THR A 259 -1.14 -37.10 5.52
C THR A 259 -1.43 -35.77 4.79
N GLY A 260 -1.34 -35.64 3.46
CA GLY A 260 -1.83 -34.44 2.73
C GLY A 260 -1.02 -33.14 2.90
N ILE A 261 0.15 -33.07 2.26
CA ILE A 261 1.01 -31.89 1.96
C ILE A 261 0.95 -31.82 0.44
N ALA A 262 1.04 -30.64 -0.14
CA ALA A 262 1.38 -30.53 -1.55
C ALA A 262 2.88 -30.27 -1.70
N THR A 263 3.51 -30.99 -2.62
CA THR A 263 4.85 -30.64 -3.10
C THR A 263 4.69 -29.77 -4.33
N GLN A 264 4.70 -28.45 -4.17
CA GLN A 264 4.70 -27.51 -5.28
C GLN A 264 6.15 -27.18 -5.64
N ASN A 265 6.55 -27.39 -6.91
CA ASN A 265 7.91 -27.09 -7.39
C ASN A 265 9.07 -27.71 -6.58
N SER A 266 8.84 -28.82 -5.87
CA SER A 266 9.78 -29.48 -4.92
C SER A 266 9.91 -28.82 -3.54
N VAL A 267 9.06 -27.85 -3.22
CA VAL A 267 8.97 -27.16 -1.92
C VAL A 267 7.69 -27.62 -1.19
N LEU A 268 7.67 -27.51 0.14
CA LEU A 268 6.57 -27.97 0.99
C LEU A 268 5.60 -26.82 1.25
N SER A 269 4.32 -27.08 1.04
CA SER A 269 3.22 -26.14 1.28
C SER A 269 2.33 -26.62 2.44
N TYR A 270 1.80 -25.69 3.25
CA TYR A 270 0.85 -26.03 4.30
C TYR A 270 -0.52 -26.35 3.69
N LYS A 271 -0.80 -27.65 3.55
CA LYS A 271 -2.07 -28.17 3.05
C LYS A 271 -2.94 -28.68 4.20
N ILE A 272 -4.23 -28.41 4.11
CA ILE A 272 -5.26 -28.94 5.00
C ILE A 272 -6.24 -29.77 4.17
N ILE A 273 -6.67 -30.92 4.69
CA ILE A 273 -7.76 -31.70 4.11
C ILE A 273 -8.87 -31.80 5.14
N GLN A 274 -10.07 -31.33 4.82
CA GLN A 274 -11.23 -31.35 5.72
C GLN A 274 -12.43 -32.10 5.13
N SER A 275 -13.40 -32.40 6.01
CA SER A 275 -14.71 -32.93 5.59
C SER A 275 -15.48 -31.87 4.81
N SER A 276 -15.92 -32.16 3.58
CA SER A 276 -16.83 -31.27 2.87
C SER A 276 -18.27 -31.51 3.39
N THR A 277 -18.68 -30.82 4.45
CA THR A 277 -20.10 -30.83 4.92
C THR A 277 -20.68 -29.42 4.91
N THR A 278 -22.01 -29.30 4.99
CA THR A 278 -22.71 -27.99 4.94
C THR A 278 -22.53 -27.13 6.20
N THR A 279 -21.88 -27.65 7.24
CA THR A 279 -21.77 -27.00 8.55
C THR A 279 -20.35 -26.96 9.10
N ASP A 280 -19.43 -27.73 8.52
CA ASP A 280 -18.07 -27.81 9.01
C ASP A 280 -17.22 -26.72 8.34
N SER A 281 -16.43 -26.04 9.16
CA SER A 281 -15.43 -25.07 8.73
C SER A 281 -14.23 -25.15 9.65
N THR A 282 -13.07 -24.68 9.19
CA THR A 282 -11.87 -24.52 10.01
C THR A 282 -11.40 -23.07 9.93
N GLU A 283 -10.93 -22.56 11.06
CA GLU A 283 -10.30 -21.24 11.12
C GLU A 283 -8.78 -21.46 11.25
N HIS A 284 -8.00 -20.80 10.41
CA HIS A 284 -6.53 -20.78 10.45
C HIS A 284 -6.09 -19.34 10.71
N ILE A 285 -5.36 -19.12 11.79
CA ILE A 285 -5.11 -17.80 12.36
C ILE A 285 -3.60 -17.57 12.38
N PHE A 286 -3.11 -16.70 11.50
CA PHE A 286 -1.75 -16.19 11.57
C PHE A 286 -1.75 -14.94 12.45
N ARG A 287 -0.88 -14.87 13.45
CA ARG A 287 -0.73 -13.71 14.34
C ARG A 287 0.71 -13.21 14.30
N PHE A 288 0.86 -11.91 14.22
CA PHE A 288 2.12 -11.20 14.36
C PHE A 288 2.19 -10.64 15.79
N SER A 289 3.37 -10.49 16.39
CA SER A 289 3.50 -9.95 17.76
C SER A 289 3.45 -8.44 17.84
N LYS A 290 3.64 -7.78 16.69
CA LYS A 290 3.32 -6.39 16.39
C LYS A 290 2.72 -6.36 14.97
N PRO A 291 2.08 -5.27 14.51
CA PRO A 291 1.52 -5.21 13.17
C PRO A 291 2.60 -5.37 12.09
N VAL A 292 2.23 -5.85 10.90
CA VAL A 292 3.13 -5.95 9.73
C VAL A 292 2.48 -5.36 8.48
N SER A 293 3.25 -4.66 7.65
CA SER A 293 2.77 -4.04 6.41
C SER A 293 3.10 -4.87 5.16
N ASN A 294 2.50 -4.50 4.02
CA ASN A 294 2.66 -5.17 2.72
C ASN A 294 2.53 -6.70 2.76
N LEU A 295 1.62 -7.21 3.59
CA LEU A 295 1.47 -8.63 3.87
C LEU A 295 0.81 -9.37 2.71
N VAL A 296 1.54 -10.29 2.06
CA VAL A 296 1.09 -11.04 0.87
C VAL A 296 0.94 -12.53 1.17
N PHE A 297 -0.29 -13.04 1.10
CA PHE A 297 -0.61 -14.47 1.22
C PHE A 297 -0.99 -15.10 -0.13
N GLY A 298 -0.30 -16.19 -0.47
CA GLY A 298 -0.74 -17.09 -1.53
C GLY A 298 -1.60 -18.25 -1.02
N ILE A 299 -2.71 -18.55 -1.69
CA ILE A 299 -3.57 -19.73 -1.45
C ILE A 299 -3.95 -20.44 -2.76
N LEU A 300 -3.95 -21.77 -2.75
CA LEU A 300 -4.20 -22.65 -3.90
C LEU A 300 -5.21 -23.75 -3.56
N ASP A 301 -5.58 -24.54 -4.58
CA ASP A 301 -6.55 -25.64 -4.51
C ASP A 301 -8.01 -25.16 -4.29
N ILE A 302 -8.31 -23.89 -4.56
CA ILE A 302 -9.68 -23.34 -4.47
C ILE A 302 -10.43 -23.67 -5.76
N ASP A 303 -11.26 -24.72 -5.74
CA ASP A 303 -11.96 -25.21 -6.93
C ASP A 303 -13.46 -25.52 -6.71
N ALA A 304 -14.12 -26.00 -7.76
CA ALA A 304 -15.47 -26.56 -7.65
C ALA A 304 -15.57 -27.91 -8.36
N GLY A 305 -15.54 -28.98 -7.56
CA GLY A 305 -15.80 -30.34 -8.00
C GLY A 305 -17.29 -30.63 -8.29
N GLY A 306 -17.58 -31.91 -8.54
CA GLY A 306 -18.95 -32.33 -8.88
C GLY A 306 -19.94 -32.36 -7.71
N ASN A 307 -19.47 -32.34 -6.46
CA ASN A 307 -20.26 -32.33 -5.23
C ASN A 307 -19.48 -31.64 -4.08
N PHE A 308 -18.68 -30.63 -4.39
CA PHE A 308 -18.10 -29.72 -3.42
C PHE A 308 -17.71 -28.41 -4.15
N THR A 309 -17.77 -27.29 -3.44
CA THR A 309 -17.28 -25.99 -3.90
C THR A 309 -16.50 -25.37 -2.76
N ASP A 310 -15.23 -25.05 -3.00
CA ASP A 310 -14.38 -24.42 -1.99
C ASP A 310 -14.77 -22.97 -1.75
N HIS A 311 -14.77 -22.58 -0.49
CA HIS A 311 -15.07 -21.23 -0.05
C HIS A 311 -14.20 -20.83 1.13
N VAL A 312 -13.35 -19.83 0.90
CA VAL A 312 -12.41 -19.28 1.89
C VAL A 312 -12.82 -17.84 2.17
N VAL A 313 -13.13 -17.51 3.42
CA VAL A 313 -13.22 -16.10 3.88
C VAL A 313 -11.86 -15.71 4.46
N ILE A 314 -11.38 -14.51 4.14
CA ILE A 314 -10.04 -14.02 4.44
C ILE A 314 -10.18 -12.70 5.20
N ASN A 315 -10.05 -12.75 6.53
CA ASN A 315 -10.15 -11.56 7.38
C ASN A 315 -8.76 -11.16 7.86
N GLY A 316 -8.15 -10.16 7.24
CA GLY A 316 -7.04 -9.42 7.85
C GLY A 316 -7.59 -8.42 8.86
N TYR A 317 -7.03 -8.42 10.06
CA TYR A 317 -7.36 -7.50 11.15
C TYR A 317 -6.27 -6.42 11.21
N ALA A 318 -6.67 -5.17 11.00
CA ALA A 318 -5.91 -3.98 11.31
C ALA A 318 -6.54 -3.41 12.59
N ALA A 319 -5.81 -3.45 13.71
CA ALA A 319 -6.37 -3.33 15.05
C ALA A 319 -7.59 -4.29 15.23
N ASP A 320 -8.68 -3.80 15.81
CA ASP A 320 -9.94 -4.54 15.95
C ASP A 320 -10.80 -4.58 14.67
N THR A 321 -10.37 -3.97 13.56
CA THR A 321 -11.16 -3.80 12.33
C THR A 321 -10.75 -4.77 11.22
N ILE A 322 -11.74 -5.38 10.56
CA ILE A 322 -11.49 -6.25 9.39
C ILE A 322 -11.29 -5.37 8.15
N TYR A 323 -10.06 -5.36 7.60
CA TYR A 323 -9.75 -4.69 6.34
C TYR A 323 -10.63 -5.23 5.19
N GLN A 324 -11.26 -4.33 4.43
CA GLN A 324 -12.17 -4.69 3.34
C GLN A 324 -11.40 -4.84 2.02
N LEU A 325 -11.19 -6.08 1.59
CA LEU A 325 -10.40 -6.40 0.40
C LEU A 325 -11.02 -5.77 -0.87
N LYS A 326 -10.21 -4.99 -1.59
CA LYS A 326 -10.55 -4.34 -2.86
C LYS A 326 -10.17 -5.28 -4.03
N PRO A 327 -10.68 -5.06 -5.26
CA PRO A 327 -10.30 -5.85 -6.43
C PRO A 327 -8.82 -5.76 -6.83
N SER A 328 -8.12 -4.71 -6.41
CA SER A 328 -6.67 -4.56 -6.53
C SER A 328 -5.88 -5.54 -5.64
N ASP A 329 -6.49 -5.90 -4.52
CA ASP A 329 -5.82 -6.56 -3.39
C ASP A 329 -5.82 -8.09 -3.56
N VAL A 330 -6.52 -8.61 -4.58
CA VAL A 330 -6.74 -10.05 -4.79
C VAL A 330 -6.53 -10.43 -6.26
N SER A 331 -5.37 -11.02 -6.56
CA SER A 331 -5.14 -11.72 -7.82
C SER A 331 -5.76 -13.12 -7.73
N SER A 332 -6.98 -13.30 -8.26
CA SER A 332 -7.68 -14.58 -8.21
C SER A 332 -7.07 -15.62 -9.17
N GLY A 333 -6.82 -16.83 -8.68
CA GLY A 333 -6.38 -17.94 -9.51
C GLY A 333 -7.42 -18.32 -10.57
N ALA A 334 -6.97 -18.90 -11.70
CA ALA A 334 -7.78 -19.09 -12.92
C ALA A 334 -9.06 -19.96 -12.82
N TYR A 335 -9.33 -20.55 -11.65
CA TYR A 335 -10.49 -21.40 -11.36
C TYR A 335 -11.33 -20.89 -10.17
N ALA A 336 -10.99 -19.71 -9.66
CA ALA A 336 -11.53 -19.11 -8.46
C ALA A 336 -12.02 -17.68 -8.72
N THR A 337 -13.07 -17.28 -8.00
CA THR A 337 -13.70 -15.96 -8.09
C THR A 337 -13.61 -15.27 -6.74
N PHE A 338 -12.93 -14.13 -6.67
CA PHE A 338 -13.05 -13.19 -5.55
C PHE A 338 -14.45 -12.57 -5.49
N ASN A 339 -15.06 -12.59 -4.31
CA ASN A 339 -16.41 -12.14 -4.02
C ASN A 339 -16.31 -10.79 -3.29
N ILE A 340 -16.26 -9.72 -4.08
CA ILE A 340 -16.08 -8.34 -3.60
C ILE A 340 -17.12 -8.02 -2.50
N GLY A 341 -16.66 -7.42 -1.39
CA GLY A 341 -17.50 -7.09 -0.24
C GLY A 341 -17.95 -8.28 0.61
N GLN A 342 -17.40 -9.48 0.37
CA GLN A 342 -17.54 -10.65 1.24
C GLN A 342 -16.20 -11.13 1.80
N ASN A 343 -15.09 -10.47 1.45
CA ASN A 343 -13.72 -10.90 1.75
C ASN A 343 -13.49 -12.39 1.48
N SER A 344 -14.07 -12.94 0.40
CA SER A 344 -14.03 -14.38 0.16
C SER A 344 -13.69 -14.77 -1.26
N ILE A 345 -12.99 -15.88 -1.41
CA ILE A 345 -12.70 -16.51 -2.69
C ILE A 345 -13.48 -17.82 -2.77
N THR A 346 -14.16 -18.03 -3.90
CA THR A 346 -14.98 -19.23 -4.17
C THR A 346 -14.49 -19.91 -5.43
N GLY A 347 -14.30 -21.23 -5.43
CA GLY A 347 -14.01 -21.97 -6.65
C GLY A 347 -15.22 -22.01 -7.60
N HIS A 348 -14.98 -22.07 -8.92
CA HIS A 348 -16.05 -22.14 -9.91
C HIS A 348 -15.89 -23.25 -10.95
N THR A 349 -14.75 -23.93 -10.99
CA THR A 349 -14.48 -25.02 -11.94
C THR A 349 -13.41 -25.93 -11.37
N GLY A 350 -13.65 -27.25 -11.40
CA GLY A 350 -12.72 -28.24 -10.87
C GLY A 350 -11.38 -28.25 -11.60
N THR A 351 -10.29 -28.30 -10.85
CA THR A 351 -8.91 -28.31 -11.34
C THR A 351 -8.03 -29.25 -10.52
N THR A 352 -6.86 -29.57 -11.03
CA THR A 352 -5.76 -30.12 -10.23
C THR A 352 -4.46 -29.39 -10.58
N ASP A 353 -4.56 -28.16 -11.07
CA ASP A 353 -3.44 -27.36 -11.53
C ASP A 353 -2.77 -26.64 -10.35
N PRO A 354 -1.54 -27.00 -9.97
CA PRO A 354 -0.82 -26.34 -8.88
C PRO A 354 -0.38 -24.90 -9.23
N ASN A 355 -0.67 -24.40 -10.44
CA ASN A 355 -0.45 -22.99 -10.82
C ASN A 355 -1.71 -22.12 -10.61
N ALA A 356 -2.79 -22.67 -10.07
CA ALA A 356 -4.02 -21.93 -9.73
C ALA A 356 -3.88 -21.09 -8.44
N LEU A 357 -2.76 -20.37 -8.30
CA LEU A 357 -2.48 -19.50 -7.16
C LEU A 357 -3.48 -18.33 -7.15
N SER A 358 -4.13 -18.12 -6.01
CA SER A 358 -4.77 -16.86 -5.67
C SER A 358 -3.88 -16.13 -4.68
N GLU A 359 -3.58 -14.87 -4.93
CA GLU A 359 -2.70 -14.04 -4.11
C GLU A 359 -3.53 -12.91 -3.49
N ILE A 360 -3.31 -12.65 -2.20
CA ILE A 360 -4.02 -11.64 -1.41
C ILE A 360 -2.98 -10.75 -0.77
N THR A 361 -3.05 -9.45 -1.05
CA THR A 361 -2.19 -8.41 -0.47
C THR A 361 -2.99 -7.59 0.53
N PHE A 362 -2.40 -7.31 1.69
CA PHE A 362 -2.88 -6.29 2.62
C PHE A 362 -1.95 -5.07 2.55
N PRO A 363 -2.40 -3.95 1.96
CA PRO A 363 -1.59 -2.73 1.80
C PRO A 363 -1.69 -1.81 3.03
N VAL A 364 -1.92 -2.40 4.21
CA VAL A 364 -2.09 -1.72 5.51
C VAL A 364 -1.42 -2.58 6.57
N LEU A 365 -1.16 -2.04 7.74
CA LEU A 365 -0.67 -2.81 8.88
C LEU A 365 -1.70 -3.85 9.35
N ILE A 366 -1.24 -5.07 9.62
CA ILE A 366 -2.08 -6.22 10.00
C ILE A 366 -1.51 -6.95 11.22
N ASP A 367 -2.29 -7.04 12.29
CA ASP A 367 -1.98 -7.77 13.52
C ASP A 367 -2.21 -9.28 13.37
N SER A 368 -3.21 -9.66 12.56
CA SER A 368 -3.53 -11.07 12.30
C SER A 368 -4.36 -11.31 11.04
N VAL A 369 -4.22 -12.49 10.44
CA VAL A 369 -5.09 -12.95 9.34
C VAL A 369 -5.79 -14.25 9.70
N VAL A 370 -7.13 -14.23 9.63
CA VAL A 370 -8.01 -15.38 9.86
C VAL A 370 -8.58 -15.88 8.54
N PHE A 371 -8.16 -17.07 8.13
CA PHE A 371 -8.73 -17.79 6.99
C PHE A 371 -9.81 -18.77 7.49
N ILE A 372 -11.05 -18.56 7.09
CA ILE A 372 -12.19 -19.44 7.40
C ILE A 372 -12.49 -20.30 6.18
N TYR A 373 -12.11 -21.57 6.23
CA TYR A 373 -12.26 -22.51 5.11
C TYR A 373 -13.49 -23.39 5.29
N SER A 374 -14.34 -23.44 4.24
CA SER A 374 -15.69 -24.02 4.30
C SER A 374 -16.11 -24.64 2.97
N ASN A 375 -17.23 -25.36 2.97
CA ASN A 375 -17.89 -25.81 1.74
C ASN A 375 -19.09 -24.92 1.39
N LYS A 376 -19.29 -24.61 0.10
CA LYS A 376 -20.43 -23.78 -0.38
C LYS A 376 -21.63 -24.58 -0.90
N ASP A 377 -21.51 -25.87 -1.12
CA ASP A 377 -22.58 -26.70 -1.68
C ASP A 377 -23.62 -27.08 -0.61
N ALA A 378 -24.87 -27.32 -1.05
CA ALA A 378 -25.97 -27.70 -0.17
C ALA A 378 -26.04 -29.21 0.14
N THR A 379 -25.33 -30.05 -0.62
CA THR A 379 -25.25 -31.51 -0.40
C THR A 379 -23.86 -32.06 -0.76
N PRO A 380 -22.79 -31.57 -0.12
CA PRO A 380 -21.44 -31.98 -0.45
C PRO A 380 -21.16 -33.43 -0.04
N SER A 381 -20.31 -34.10 -0.82
CA SER A 381 -19.97 -35.51 -0.59
C SER A 381 -18.59 -35.88 -1.14
N ALA A 382 -17.55 -35.25 -0.59
CA ALA A 382 -16.16 -35.44 -0.95
C ALA A 382 -15.24 -35.21 0.27
N PHE A 383 -13.93 -35.15 -0.01
CA PHE A 383 -12.99 -34.39 0.80
C PHE A 383 -12.62 -33.14 0.00
N GLN A 384 -12.33 -32.05 0.69
CA GLN A 384 -11.85 -30.81 0.08
C GLN A 384 -10.53 -30.41 0.74
N ALA A 385 -9.72 -29.63 0.03
CA ALA A 385 -8.44 -29.17 0.53
C ALA A 385 -8.14 -27.72 0.17
N ILE A 386 -7.42 -27.04 1.04
CA ILE A 386 -6.78 -25.75 0.76
C ILE A 386 -5.28 -25.91 0.94
N ILE A 387 -4.50 -25.20 0.14
CA ILE A 387 -3.05 -25.13 0.25
C ILE A 387 -2.66 -23.67 0.46
N PHE A 388 -1.99 -23.35 1.56
CA PHE A 388 -1.25 -22.09 1.67
C PHE A 388 0.06 -22.22 0.90
N SER A 389 0.45 -21.16 0.18
CA SER A 389 1.68 -21.07 -0.62
C SER A 389 2.91 -21.44 0.21
N THR A 390 4.03 -21.74 -0.45
CA THR A 390 5.26 -22.18 0.22
C THR A 390 5.87 -21.12 1.14
N SER A 391 5.53 -19.86 0.90
CA SER A 391 5.82 -18.70 1.75
C SER A 391 4.66 -17.70 1.70
N PHE A 392 4.69 -16.77 2.65
CA PHE A 392 4.03 -15.47 2.57
C PHE A 392 5.07 -14.40 2.93
N ASP A 393 4.89 -13.20 2.42
CA ASP A 393 5.88 -12.11 2.49
C ASP A 393 5.28 -10.92 3.25
N PHE A 394 6.09 -10.18 4.01
CA PHE A 394 5.68 -8.99 4.77
C PHE A 394 6.87 -8.06 5.07
N CYS A 395 6.60 -6.78 5.35
CA CYS A 395 7.57 -5.88 5.97
C CYS A 395 7.55 -6.03 7.50
N ASP A 396 8.71 -6.13 8.12
CA ASP A 396 8.88 -5.73 9.52
C ASP A 396 9.40 -4.28 9.52
N THR A 397 8.71 -3.37 10.21
CA THR A 397 9.12 -1.97 10.40
C THR A 397 9.42 -1.75 11.88
N ARG A 398 10.17 -0.71 12.28
CA ARG A 398 10.10 -0.24 13.67
C ARG A 398 8.72 0.41 13.93
N ASP A 399 8.37 0.49 15.21
CA ASP A 399 7.09 0.91 15.80
C ASP A 399 7.39 0.88 17.31
N THR A 400 8.02 1.94 17.84
CA THR A 400 8.66 1.96 19.18
C THR A 400 7.65 2.17 20.30
N ASP A 401 6.69 3.06 20.11
CA ASP A 401 5.61 3.30 21.05
C ASP A 401 4.49 2.25 21.02
N GLY A 402 4.23 1.64 19.87
CA GLY A 402 3.09 0.75 19.62
C GLY A 402 1.86 1.43 19.02
N ASP A 403 1.97 2.66 18.52
CA ASP A 403 0.89 3.49 17.97
C ASP A 403 0.34 2.95 16.64
N ARG A 404 1.15 2.21 15.87
CA ARG A 404 0.91 1.76 14.48
C ARG A 404 1.32 2.75 13.39
N ILE A 405 2.00 3.83 13.69
CA ILE A 405 2.81 4.59 12.75
C ILE A 405 4.26 4.07 12.92
N PRO A 406 4.93 3.65 11.83
CA PRO A 406 6.31 3.20 11.94
C PRO A 406 7.25 4.38 12.16
N ASP A 407 8.27 4.24 13.03
CA ASP A 407 9.25 5.29 13.37
C ASP A 407 9.96 6.02 12.18
N TYR A 408 9.83 5.57 10.93
CA TYR A 408 10.37 6.27 9.73
C TYR A 408 9.27 7.03 8.96
N LEU A 409 8.10 7.17 9.57
CA LEU A 409 6.92 7.89 9.10
C LEU A 409 6.22 8.59 10.30
N ASP A 410 6.94 8.79 11.39
CA ASP A 410 6.45 9.16 12.72
C ASP A 410 7.32 10.30 13.29
N LEU A 411 6.71 11.45 13.55
CA LEU A 411 7.44 12.62 14.05
C LEU A 411 7.71 12.60 15.57
N ASP A 412 7.18 11.64 16.33
CA ASP A 412 7.24 11.55 17.81
C ASP A 412 7.30 10.05 18.20
N SER A 413 8.43 9.38 17.86
CA SER A 413 8.58 7.92 17.80
C SER A 413 8.32 7.16 19.11
N ASP A 414 8.36 7.84 20.26
CA ASP A 414 8.00 7.24 21.55
C ASP A 414 6.73 7.82 22.22
N ASN A 415 6.08 8.79 21.55
CA ASN A 415 4.82 9.46 21.89
C ASN A 415 4.84 10.21 23.22
N ASP A 416 5.93 10.93 23.50
CA ASP A 416 6.09 11.82 24.65
C ASP A 416 5.59 13.25 24.37
N GLY A 417 5.46 13.67 23.12
CA GLY A 417 5.00 15.02 22.75
C GLY A 417 6.11 16.01 22.40
N ILE A 418 7.36 15.56 22.29
CA ILE A 418 8.47 16.26 21.64
C ILE A 418 8.71 15.65 20.27
N PRO A 419 8.84 16.45 19.20
CA PRO A 419 9.22 15.89 17.92
C PRO A 419 10.66 15.36 17.91
N ASP A 420 10.89 14.21 17.28
CA ASP A 420 12.19 13.53 17.14
C ASP A 420 13.27 14.50 16.62
N LEU A 421 12.95 15.35 15.65
CA LEU A 421 13.79 16.46 15.16
C LEU A 421 14.34 17.37 16.27
N VAL A 422 13.50 17.72 17.24
CA VAL A 422 13.91 18.62 18.33
C VAL A 422 14.81 17.86 19.32
N GLU A 423 14.50 16.59 19.55
CA GLU A 423 15.25 15.69 20.41
C GLU A 423 16.64 15.40 19.88
N ILE A 424 16.83 15.19 18.58
CA ILE A 424 18.16 15.07 17.99
C ILE A 424 18.95 16.40 17.98
N GLY A 425 18.31 17.51 18.40
CA GLY A 425 18.91 18.84 18.53
C GLY A 425 18.82 19.66 17.25
N GLY A 426 17.82 19.38 16.41
CA GLY A 426 17.50 20.10 15.19
C GLY A 426 16.96 21.52 15.42
N ILE A 427 16.45 22.10 14.34
CA ILE A 427 15.81 23.42 14.35
C ILE A 427 14.47 23.26 13.66
N ASP A 428 13.43 23.52 14.45
CA ASP A 428 12.03 23.61 14.08
C ASP A 428 11.53 25.02 14.47
N LEU A 429 11.27 25.89 13.49
CA LEU A 429 10.88 27.30 13.70
C LEU A 429 9.36 27.55 13.66
N ASP A 430 8.56 26.67 13.07
CA ASP A 430 7.09 26.75 13.00
C ASP A 430 6.35 25.73 13.87
N GLY A 431 7.03 24.72 14.40
CA GLY A 431 6.52 23.73 15.34
C GLY A 431 6.00 22.45 14.69
N ASP A 432 6.27 22.21 13.41
CA ASP A 432 5.69 21.11 12.61
C ASP A 432 6.48 19.79 12.71
N GLY A 433 7.52 19.75 13.55
CA GLY A 433 8.37 18.57 13.74
C GLY A 433 9.34 18.25 12.60
N ARG A 434 9.33 19.02 11.49
CA ARG A 434 10.06 18.70 10.26
C ARG A 434 11.18 19.69 9.94
N VAL A 435 12.12 19.28 9.07
CA VAL A 435 13.29 20.09 8.73
C VAL A 435 12.93 21.32 7.88
N ASP A 436 12.75 22.46 8.55
CA ASP A 436 12.70 23.86 8.06
C ASP A 436 13.45 24.18 6.74
N ASN A 437 14.61 23.53 6.53
CA ASN A 437 15.51 23.76 5.41
C ASN A 437 15.81 22.47 4.64
N ILE A 438 14.79 21.96 3.95
CA ILE A 438 14.80 20.92 2.89
C ILE A 438 15.66 21.25 1.65
N THR A 439 16.85 21.83 1.83
CA THR A 439 17.83 21.93 0.74
C THR A 439 18.49 20.58 0.60
N ASP A 440 18.18 19.83 -0.45
CA ASP A 440 18.89 18.64 -0.90
C ASP A 440 19.53 18.95 -2.28
N ALA A 441 20.83 18.67 -2.43
CA ALA A 441 21.56 18.93 -3.67
C ALA A 441 21.86 17.71 -4.56
N ASP A 442 21.56 16.47 -4.14
CA ASP A 442 21.65 15.29 -5.01
C ASP A 442 20.36 14.50 -5.23
N GLY A 443 19.30 14.76 -4.45
CA GLY A 443 17.92 14.37 -4.71
C GLY A 443 17.56 13.01 -4.12
N ASP A 444 18.03 12.73 -2.90
CA ASP A 444 17.85 11.47 -2.19
C ASP A 444 16.85 11.51 -1.01
N GLY A 445 16.39 12.72 -0.64
CA GLY A 445 15.41 13.00 0.42
C GLY A 445 16.01 13.61 1.70
N LEU A 446 17.29 13.34 2.01
CA LEU A 446 17.88 13.80 3.27
C LEU A 446 18.31 15.27 3.18
N ALA A 447 17.74 16.13 4.03
CA ALA A 447 18.08 17.54 4.05
C ALA A 447 19.58 17.78 4.34
N ALA A 448 20.25 18.68 3.59
CA ALA A 448 21.68 18.99 3.70
C ALA A 448 22.16 19.53 5.07
N THR A 449 21.24 19.85 5.97
CA THR A 449 21.53 20.15 7.38
C THR A 449 21.89 18.90 8.17
N PHE A 450 21.38 17.74 7.74
CA PHE A 450 21.62 16.42 8.32
C PHE A 450 22.51 15.56 7.40
N ASP A 451 22.43 15.68 6.08
CA ASP A 451 23.28 14.88 5.19
C ASP A 451 24.81 15.16 5.32
N THR A 452 25.61 14.10 5.26
CA THR A 452 27.08 14.18 5.16
C THR A 452 27.62 14.13 3.73
N ASP A 453 26.87 13.65 2.73
CA ASP A 453 27.38 13.48 1.36
C ASP A 453 26.73 14.26 0.20
N ASP A 454 25.63 15.03 0.41
CA ASP A 454 24.89 16.19 -0.25
C ASP A 454 25.30 16.68 -1.66
N THR A 455 26.12 15.91 -2.33
CA THR A 455 26.73 16.18 -3.64
C THR A 455 27.01 14.87 -4.37
N THR A 456 26.70 13.73 -3.76
CA THR A 456 26.95 12.36 -4.21
C THR A 456 25.96 11.36 -3.59
N ASP A 457 24.89 11.02 -4.30
CA ASP A 457 24.09 9.78 -4.18
C ASP A 457 24.97 8.51 -4.10
N THR A 458 25.53 8.26 -2.91
CA THR A 458 26.39 7.11 -2.63
C THR A 458 26.31 6.60 -1.21
N VAL A 459 26.05 7.44 -0.19
CA VAL A 459 26.14 7.05 1.21
C VAL A 459 25.15 7.83 2.11
N LYS A 460 23.84 7.51 2.01
CA LYS A 460 22.77 7.97 2.95
C LYS A 460 23.21 7.86 4.42
N ILE A 461 23.79 8.92 5.00
CA ILE A 461 24.31 8.97 6.38
C ILE A 461 24.12 10.39 6.91
N SER A 462 23.25 10.51 7.91
CA SER A 462 23.14 11.73 8.72
C SER A 462 24.43 12.03 9.49
N ASN A 463 24.72 13.31 9.62
CA ASN A 463 25.89 13.89 10.28
C ASN A 463 25.83 13.76 11.81
N LEU A 464 24.64 13.44 12.34
CA LEU A 464 24.40 13.03 13.73
C LEU A 464 25.08 11.68 14.02
N LEU A 465 25.18 10.79 13.03
CA LEU A 465 25.63 9.40 13.18
C LEU A 465 27.16 9.23 13.09
N ALA A 466 27.91 10.32 12.92
CA ALA A 466 29.30 10.31 12.46
C ALA A 466 30.33 9.63 13.40
N GLU A 467 29.97 9.30 14.65
CA GLU A 467 30.84 8.57 15.59
C GLU A 467 30.35 7.15 15.97
N GLY A 468 29.22 6.67 15.42
CA GLY A 468 28.66 5.35 15.78
C GLY A 468 28.21 5.24 17.23
N VAL A 469 27.87 6.39 17.81
CA VAL A 469 26.79 6.56 18.77
C VAL A 469 25.53 6.80 17.94
N ASP A 470 24.37 6.45 18.46
CA ASP A 470 23.07 6.78 17.87
C ASP A 470 22.85 8.32 17.92
N ALA A 471 21.61 8.79 17.77
CA ALA A 471 21.27 10.21 17.89
C ALA A 471 21.63 10.80 19.28
N LYS A 472 21.25 12.06 19.53
CA LYS A 472 21.47 12.71 20.83
C LYS A 472 21.01 11.77 21.95
N ASN A 473 21.89 11.52 22.92
CA ASN A 473 21.63 10.70 24.10
C ASN A 473 22.23 11.45 25.30
N SER A 474 21.38 11.84 26.23
CA SER A 474 21.69 12.86 27.24
C SER A 474 22.15 12.25 28.58
N ASP A 475 21.61 11.10 28.99
CA ASP A 475 22.01 10.38 30.21
C ASP A 475 23.25 9.45 30.05
N THR A 476 23.60 9.06 28.82
CA THR A 476 24.65 8.08 28.40
C THR A 476 24.33 6.59 28.56
N ASP A 477 23.06 6.17 28.44
CA ASP A 477 22.62 4.77 28.47
C ASP A 477 22.72 4.01 27.11
N THR A 478 21.63 3.42 26.60
CA THR A 478 21.48 2.68 25.34
C THR A 478 20.20 3.04 24.57
N ILE A 479 19.39 3.99 25.05
CA ILE A 479 18.17 4.49 24.41
C ILE A 479 18.46 5.94 23.97
N PRO A 480 18.44 6.27 22.67
CA PRO A 480 18.56 7.66 22.22
C PRO A 480 17.46 8.54 22.80
N ASP A 481 17.67 9.87 22.89
CA ASP A 481 16.70 10.80 23.47
C ASP A 481 15.32 10.66 22.78
N TYR A 482 15.28 10.65 21.43
CA TYR A 482 14.08 10.43 20.60
C TYR A 482 13.36 9.07 20.77
N LEU A 483 13.77 8.26 21.75
CA LEU A 483 13.14 7.00 22.13
C LEU A 483 13.10 6.77 23.66
N ASP A 484 13.48 7.77 24.47
CA ASP A 484 13.59 7.69 25.93
C ASP A 484 12.77 8.77 26.65
N LEU A 485 11.53 8.43 26.99
CA LEU A 485 10.57 9.11 27.90
C LEU A 485 11.11 9.72 29.23
N ASP A 486 12.39 9.62 29.56
CA ASP A 486 13.10 10.23 30.71
C ASP A 486 14.59 10.42 30.29
N ALA A 487 14.85 11.23 29.26
CA ALA A 487 16.09 11.31 28.48
C ALA A 487 17.36 11.69 29.28
N ASP A 488 17.21 12.18 30.51
CA ASP A 488 18.32 12.40 31.45
C ASP A 488 18.29 11.50 32.71
N ASN A 489 17.25 10.68 32.83
CA ASN A 489 16.96 9.72 33.89
C ASN A 489 16.94 10.36 35.31
N ASP A 490 16.44 11.60 35.42
CA ASP A 490 16.10 12.31 36.66
C ASP A 490 14.94 11.64 37.42
N GLY A 491 13.98 11.06 36.68
CA GLY A 491 12.73 10.51 37.23
C GLY A 491 11.51 11.42 37.06
N ILE A 492 11.57 12.39 36.16
CA ILE A 492 10.45 13.19 35.65
C ILE A 492 10.46 12.99 34.14
N ALA A 493 9.38 12.43 33.58
CA ALA A 493 9.29 12.22 32.14
C ALA A 493 9.30 13.53 31.35
N ASP A 494 9.87 13.52 30.15
CA ASP A 494 10.12 14.71 29.32
C ASP A 494 8.82 15.50 28.98
N ILE A 495 7.73 14.81 28.65
CA ILE A 495 6.37 15.41 28.58
C ILE A 495 5.99 16.25 29.81
N VAL A 496 6.42 15.85 31.00
CA VAL A 496 6.12 16.53 32.27
C VAL A 496 7.10 17.68 32.53
N GLU A 497 8.38 17.54 32.13
CA GLU A 497 9.38 18.62 32.18
C GLU A 497 8.87 19.85 31.41
N LEU A 498 8.48 19.67 30.15
CA LEU A 498 7.99 20.73 29.26
C LEU A 498 6.62 21.29 29.65
N GLY A 499 5.97 20.70 30.65
CA GLY A 499 4.67 21.13 31.17
C GLY A 499 3.47 20.64 30.36
N GLY A 500 3.63 19.55 29.62
CA GLY A 500 2.57 18.76 29.00
C GLY A 500 1.66 18.08 30.03
N ILE A 501 0.84 17.14 29.55
CA ILE A 501 -0.12 16.39 30.36
C ILE A 501 0.05 14.89 30.14
N ASP A 502 0.66 14.26 31.13
CA ASP A 502 0.59 12.83 31.47
C ASP A 502 -0.32 12.69 32.72
N ALA A 503 -1.50 12.08 32.57
CA ALA A 503 -2.48 11.96 33.66
C ALA A 503 -2.55 10.57 34.30
N ASP A 504 -1.96 9.53 33.71
CA ASP A 504 -1.94 8.18 34.27
C ASP A 504 -0.56 7.67 34.72
N GLY A 505 0.51 8.36 34.33
CA GLY A 505 1.86 8.25 34.86
C GLY A 505 2.76 7.30 34.08
N ASP A 506 2.59 7.19 32.76
CA ASP A 506 3.36 6.27 31.91
C ASP A 506 4.44 6.95 31.05
N GLY A 507 4.48 8.28 31.03
CA GLY A 507 5.48 9.09 30.31
C GLY A 507 5.01 9.63 28.96
N ARG A 508 3.83 9.22 28.48
CA ARG A 508 3.34 9.53 27.12
C ARG A 508 2.18 10.51 27.09
N VAL A 509 1.79 10.90 25.88
CA VAL A 509 0.61 11.72 25.65
C VAL A 509 -0.69 10.99 26.07
N ASP A 510 -1.53 11.68 26.85
CA ASP A 510 -2.83 11.21 27.38
C ASP A 510 -3.87 10.70 26.33
N ASP A 511 -3.60 10.93 25.04
CA ASP A 511 -4.54 10.78 23.92
C ASP A 511 -4.28 9.54 23.04
N LEU A 512 -3.62 8.56 23.63
CA LEU A 512 -3.50 7.20 23.13
C LEU A 512 -4.77 6.36 23.41
N ASN A 513 -5.08 5.41 22.53
CA ASN A 513 -6.19 4.49 22.71
C ASN A 513 -5.78 3.22 23.48
N ALA A 514 -6.74 2.34 23.79
CA ALA A 514 -6.47 1.12 24.56
C ALA A 514 -5.56 0.08 23.86
N LEU A 515 -5.08 0.38 22.66
CA LEU A 515 -4.17 -0.42 21.85
C LEU A 515 -2.77 0.20 21.65
N GLY A 516 -2.57 1.48 21.99
CA GLY A 516 -1.41 2.29 21.60
C GLY A 516 -1.86 3.53 20.81
N ASP A 517 -2.44 3.32 19.65
CA ASP A 517 -2.73 4.32 18.59
C ASP A 517 -3.37 5.63 19.07
N LEU A 518 -2.85 6.75 18.58
CA LEU A 518 -3.38 8.11 18.75
C LEU A 518 -4.89 8.22 18.40
N ILE A 519 -5.63 9.05 19.16
CA ILE A 519 -7.07 9.29 18.95
C ILE A 519 -7.41 10.66 18.34
N ASN A 520 -6.42 11.56 18.27
CA ASN A 520 -6.51 12.89 17.68
C ASN A 520 -5.17 13.21 16.99
N ASP A 521 -4.95 12.49 15.91
CA ASP A 521 -3.99 12.77 14.86
C ASP A 521 -4.83 12.72 13.57
N VAL A 522 -4.83 13.83 12.82
CA VAL A 522 -5.73 14.10 11.69
C VAL A 522 -5.11 13.72 10.35
N ASP A 523 -3.79 13.83 10.24
CA ASP A 523 -2.94 13.64 9.05
C ASP A 523 -2.42 12.22 8.95
N MET A 524 -2.21 11.61 10.11
CA MET A 524 -1.60 10.31 10.33
C MET A 524 -0.06 10.34 10.20
N ASP A 525 0.59 11.29 10.87
CA ASP A 525 2.05 11.51 10.86
C ASP A 525 2.77 11.30 12.21
N GLY A 526 2.08 10.72 13.19
CA GLY A 526 2.68 10.34 14.48
C GLY A 526 2.59 11.42 15.55
N PHE A 527 2.37 12.68 15.17
CA PHE A 527 2.30 13.78 16.14
C PHE A 527 0.85 14.13 16.52
N THR A 528 0.61 14.34 17.82
CA THR A 528 -0.74 14.59 18.33
C THR A 528 -1.26 16.00 18.00
N ASP A 529 -2.51 16.14 17.48
CA ASP A 529 -3.28 17.40 17.27
C ASP A 529 -3.20 18.41 18.46
N LYS A 530 -2.87 17.92 19.65
CA LYS A 530 -2.77 18.66 20.92
C LYS A 530 -1.48 19.49 21.00
N TYR A 531 -0.42 19.03 20.36
CA TYR A 531 0.92 19.62 20.33
C TYR A 531 1.45 19.85 18.90
N ASP A 532 0.83 19.25 17.87
CA ASP A 532 1.02 19.58 16.46
C ASP A 532 0.24 20.87 16.07
N PRO A 533 0.89 21.86 15.44
CA PRO A 533 0.24 23.03 14.85
C PRO A 533 -0.15 22.89 13.38
N ASP A 534 0.33 21.88 12.62
CA ASP A 534 0.09 21.71 11.18
C ASP A 534 -0.68 20.43 10.82
N ASN A 535 -1.92 20.31 11.31
CA ASN A 535 -2.83 19.19 11.00
C ASN A 535 -3.31 19.13 9.50
N ASN A 536 -2.45 19.49 8.53
CA ASN A 536 -2.66 19.28 7.10
C ASN A 536 -1.39 18.89 6.29
N ASP A 537 -0.26 18.60 6.96
CA ASP A 537 0.98 18.06 6.36
C ASP A 537 1.45 18.96 5.19
N THR A 538 1.65 20.25 5.45
CA THR A 538 1.99 21.23 4.41
C THR A 538 3.21 22.05 4.77
N LEU A 539 4.38 21.41 4.61
CA LEU A 539 5.74 21.97 4.63
C LEU A 539 5.80 23.51 4.72
N GLY A 540 6.05 24.01 5.93
CA GLY A 540 6.33 25.43 6.18
C GLY A 540 5.15 26.38 6.03
N VAL A 541 3.91 25.97 6.37
CA VAL A 541 2.71 26.83 6.31
C VAL A 541 1.79 26.73 7.54
N ASP A 542 2.28 27.12 8.73
CA ASP A 542 1.41 27.52 9.86
C ASP A 542 0.30 28.48 9.36
N THR A 543 -0.95 28.03 9.39
CA THR A 543 -2.10 28.86 8.99
C THR A 543 -2.57 29.82 10.10
N GLY A 544 -1.97 29.71 11.29
CA GLY A 544 -2.17 30.56 12.48
C GLY A 544 -3.55 30.39 13.10
N ALA A 545 -4.19 29.24 12.87
CA ALA A 545 -5.57 28.95 13.25
C ALA A 545 -5.69 27.96 14.41
N ASP A 546 -4.67 27.13 14.62
CA ASP A 546 -4.74 25.92 15.43
C ASP A 546 -3.95 26.09 16.76
N TRP A 547 -3.58 25.00 17.42
CA TRP A 547 -3.08 25.07 18.79
C TRP A 547 -1.63 25.57 18.82
N LYS A 548 -1.15 25.91 20.03
CA LYS A 548 0.28 26.24 20.18
C LYS A 548 0.99 24.92 20.42
N PRO A 549 2.09 24.64 19.71
CA PRO A 549 2.84 23.43 19.96
C PRO A 549 3.43 23.43 21.38
N LEU A 550 3.75 22.23 21.87
CA LEU A 550 4.43 22.07 23.16
C LEU A 550 5.84 22.67 23.08
N VAL A 551 6.50 22.47 21.94
CA VAL A 551 7.87 22.89 21.66
C VAL A 551 7.94 23.71 20.37
N GLU A 552 8.79 24.74 20.37
CA GLU A 552 9.21 25.53 19.20
C GLU A 552 10.68 25.89 19.48
N THR A 553 11.57 25.85 18.48
CA THR A 553 12.98 26.24 18.64
C THR A 553 13.23 27.65 18.09
N ASP A 554 14.20 28.38 18.65
CA ASP A 554 14.74 29.57 17.98
C ASP A 554 15.77 29.19 16.90
N ALA A 555 16.14 30.14 16.04
CA ALA A 555 17.14 29.94 14.98
C ALA A 555 18.60 29.70 15.50
N SER A 556 18.74 29.22 16.73
CA SER A 556 19.95 28.75 17.38
C SER A 556 19.70 27.46 18.19
N GLY A 557 18.57 26.76 17.97
CA GLY A 557 18.22 25.48 18.59
C GLY A 557 17.80 25.56 20.06
N ASN A 558 17.33 26.72 20.55
CA ASN A 558 16.91 26.89 21.95
C ASN A 558 15.38 26.91 22.05
N LEU A 559 14.80 26.15 22.97
CA LEU A 559 13.35 26.08 23.12
C LEU A 559 12.77 27.42 23.61
N PHE A 560 11.64 27.86 23.04
CA PHE A 560 11.03 29.13 23.44
C PHE A 560 10.39 29.13 24.84
N ASN A 561 10.14 27.96 25.44
CA ASN A 561 9.69 27.84 26.84
C ASN A 561 10.79 28.25 27.85
N GLY A 562 12.07 28.17 27.44
CA GLY A 562 13.24 28.54 28.23
C GLY A 562 14.00 27.36 28.82
N GLU A 563 13.57 26.13 28.56
CA GLU A 563 14.36 24.91 28.74
C GLU A 563 15.29 24.69 27.52
N THR A 564 16.19 23.71 27.63
CA THR A 564 16.95 23.20 26.46
C THR A 564 16.30 21.91 25.99
N ALA A 565 16.49 21.50 24.74
CA ALA A 565 16.15 20.14 24.27
C ALA A 565 17.02 19.03 24.92
N VAL A 566 17.78 19.39 25.94
CA VAL A 566 18.36 18.52 26.96
C VAL A 566 17.70 19.02 28.24
N SER A 567 17.13 18.13 29.03
CA SER A 567 16.64 18.36 30.40
C SER A 567 17.39 19.46 31.19
N GLN A 568 16.68 20.10 32.13
CA GLN A 568 17.31 21.04 33.06
C GLN A 568 16.69 21.02 34.47
N ASP A 569 17.16 20.13 35.35
CA ASP A 569 17.61 20.61 36.67
C ASP A 569 18.82 19.83 37.26
N THR A 570 19.79 20.57 37.82
CA THR A 570 21.03 20.04 38.44
C THR A 570 21.10 20.22 39.96
#